data_AF-A0A7S0B940-F1
#
_entry.id   AF-A0A7S0B940-F1
#
_cell.length_a   1.000
_cell.length_b   1.000
_cell.length_c   1.000
_cell.angle_alpha   90.00
_cell.angle_beta   90.00
_cell.angle_gamma   90.00
#
_symmetry.space_group_name_H-M   'P 1'
#
loop_
_entity.id
_entity.type
_entity.pdbx_description
1 polymer ?
#
loop_
_entity_poly.entity_id
_entity_poly.type
_entity_poly.pdbx_seq_one_letter_code
_entity_poly.pdbx_strand_id
1 'polypeptide(L)'
;PASITAQVYILGEALQAPTPEPTPQPTPEACIETFSDTLGRDYRGCQHQTRSGAECIPWSDAQFWEVRYPNAGLGDHNYCRNPDGTPGGIWCITVGFNWELCDPVTTTTTTTTTSTAT
;
A
#
# COMPACT_ATOMS: atom_id res chain seq x y z
N PRO A 1 -47.78 38.24 2.82
CA PRO A 1 -47.69 37.16 3.84
C PRO A 1 -46.23 37.01 4.28
N ALA A 2 -45.97 37.42 5.52
CA ALA A 2 -44.67 37.38 6.16
C ALA A 2 -44.42 36.02 6.83
N SER A 3 -43.15 35.59 6.85
CA SER A 3 -42.58 34.73 7.90
C SER A 3 -41.05 34.88 7.78
N ILE A 4 -40.45 35.95 8.30
CA ILE A 4 -39.94 36.09 9.68
C ILE A 4 -39.04 34.91 10.10
N THR A 5 -37.74 35.14 9.91
CA THR A 5 -36.64 35.03 10.90
C THR A 5 -36.30 33.67 11.49
N ALA A 6 -35.08 33.19 11.19
CA ALA A 6 -33.98 33.23 12.15
C ALA A 6 -32.64 32.94 11.46
N GLN A 7 -31.79 33.96 11.34
CA GLN A 7 -30.35 33.73 11.30
C GLN A 7 -29.94 33.37 12.73
N VAL A 8 -29.48 32.14 12.93
CA VAL A 8 -28.63 31.81 14.08
C VAL A 8 -27.26 31.50 13.50
N TYR A 9 -26.36 32.47 13.63
CA TYR A 9 -24.93 32.23 13.47
C TYR A 9 -24.48 31.37 14.65
N ILE A 10 -24.32 30.06 14.41
CA ILE A 10 -23.59 29.19 15.33
C ILE A 10 -22.13 29.20 14.88
N LEU A 11 -21.27 29.38 15.88
CA LEU A 11 -19.81 29.52 15.79
C LEU A 11 -19.20 28.42 14.91
N GLY A 12 -18.27 28.84 14.07
CA GLY A 12 -17.82 28.06 12.92
C GLY A 12 -17.16 26.75 13.26
N GLU A 13 -17.50 25.72 12.49
CA GLU A 13 -16.59 24.74 11.90
C GLU A 13 -17.16 24.42 10.52
N ALA A 14 -16.32 24.42 9.48
CA ALA A 14 -16.75 23.95 8.18
C ALA A 14 -17.22 22.50 8.33
N LEU A 15 -18.44 22.19 7.92
CA LEU A 15 -18.93 20.81 7.88
C LEU A 15 -18.11 20.05 6.84
N GLN A 16 -16.98 19.49 7.28
CA GLN A 16 -16.23 18.52 6.53
C GLN A 16 -17.21 17.37 6.25
N ALA A 17 -17.45 17.09 4.96
CA ALA A 17 -18.19 15.91 4.56
C ALA A 17 -17.58 14.68 5.25
N PRO A 18 -18.38 13.72 5.73
CA PRO A 18 -17.82 12.47 6.23
C PRO A 18 -17.05 11.84 5.07
N THR A 19 -15.72 11.85 5.16
CA THR A 19 -14.88 10.93 4.40
C THR A 19 -15.47 9.54 4.62
N PRO A 20 -15.68 8.72 3.58
CA PRO A 20 -16.07 7.34 3.81
C PRO A 20 -15.03 6.73 4.75
N GLU A 21 -15.49 6.35 5.94
CA GLU A 21 -14.73 5.58 6.90
C GLU A 21 -14.06 4.42 6.15
N PRO A 22 -12.74 4.19 6.29
CA PRO A 22 -12.12 3.05 5.65
C PRO A 22 -12.84 1.82 6.21
N THR A 23 -13.58 1.14 5.34
CA THR A 23 -14.11 -0.20 5.57
C THR A 23 -13.05 -0.98 6.33
N PRO A 24 -13.38 -1.77 7.38
CA PRO A 24 -12.38 -2.60 8.05
C PRO A 24 -11.73 -3.49 6.98
N GLN A 25 -10.56 -3.05 6.53
CA GLN A 25 -9.71 -3.81 5.65
C GLN A 25 -9.45 -5.10 6.41
N PRO A 26 -9.57 -6.29 5.78
CA PRO A 26 -9.26 -7.54 6.44
C PRO A 26 -7.95 -7.32 7.19
N THR A 27 -7.96 -7.63 8.49
CA THR A 27 -6.75 -7.72 9.30
C THR A 27 -5.65 -8.36 8.45
N PRO A 28 -4.39 -7.89 8.48
CA PRO A 28 -3.32 -8.47 7.69
C PRO A 28 -3.14 -9.92 8.12
N GLU A 29 -3.91 -10.82 7.51
CA GLU A 29 -3.73 -12.25 7.53
C GLU A 29 -2.44 -12.47 6.75
N ALA A 30 -1.37 -12.34 7.52
CA ALA A 30 0.04 -12.55 7.20
C ALA A 30 0.32 -12.49 5.70
N CYS A 31 0.58 -11.28 5.19
CA CYS A 31 1.32 -11.12 3.96
C CYS A 31 2.48 -12.12 3.95
N ILE A 32 2.51 -13.02 2.97
CA ILE A 32 3.51 -14.09 2.92
C ILE A 32 4.77 -13.49 2.32
N GLU A 33 5.68 -13.07 3.21
CA GLU A 33 6.93 -12.40 2.84
C GLU A 33 8.01 -13.38 2.35
N THR A 34 7.75 -14.68 2.45
CA THR A 34 8.65 -15.73 1.97
C THR A 34 8.39 -16.07 0.51
N PHE A 35 9.46 -16.46 -0.20
CA PHE A 35 9.40 -16.91 -1.59
C PHE A 35 10.46 -17.99 -1.83
N SER A 36 10.28 -18.82 -2.86
CA SER A 36 11.12 -19.99 -3.14
C SER A 36 11.99 -19.85 -4.38
N ASP A 37 11.59 -19.01 -5.34
CA ASP A 37 12.42 -18.67 -6.50
C ASP A 37 13.61 -17.82 -6.05
N THR A 38 14.83 -18.15 -6.47
CA THR A 38 16.03 -17.37 -6.14
C THR A 38 15.99 -15.93 -6.66
N LEU A 39 15.10 -15.64 -7.63
CA LEU A 39 14.86 -14.32 -8.17
C LEU A 39 13.59 -13.66 -7.59
N GLY A 40 12.79 -14.37 -6.79
CA GLY A 40 11.59 -13.82 -6.16
C GLY A 40 10.42 -13.58 -7.11
N ARG A 41 10.33 -14.31 -8.23
CA ARG A 41 9.18 -14.21 -9.17
C ARG A 41 7.87 -14.71 -8.56
N ASP A 42 7.97 -15.65 -7.62
CA ASP A 42 6.86 -16.24 -6.87
C ASP A 42 6.51 -15.44 -5.59
N TYR A 43 7.21 -14.34 -5.31
CA TYR A 43 6.88 -13.49 -4.16
C TYR A 43 5.48 -12.88 -4.29
N ARG A 44 4.66 -13.05 -3.24
CA ARG A 44 3.29 -12.52 -3.14
C ARG A 44 3.04 -11.82 -1.80
N GLY A 45 4.11 -11.37 -1.14
CA GLY A 45 4.02 -10.53 0.05
C GLY A 45 3.51 -9.12 -0.25
N CYS A 46 3.49 -8.30 0.79
CA CYS A 46 2.91 -6.96 0.79
C CYS A 46 3.96 -5.87 0.96
N GLN A 47 5.25 -6.15 0.74
CA GLN A 47 6.24 -5.08 0.72
C GLN A 47 5.85 -4.07 -0.36
N HIS A 48 5.69 -2.80 0.02
CA HIS A 48 5.34 -1.69 -0.87
C HIS A 48 6.37 -0.53 -0.83
N GLN A 49 7.55 -0.79 -0.25
CA GLN A 49 8.66 0.16 -0.19
C GLN A 49 9.94 -0.47 -0.73
N THR A 50 10.73 0.37 -1.38
CA THR A 50 12.04 0.02 -1.93
C THR A 50 13.11 0.00 -0.83
N ARG A 51 14.31 -0.49 -1.15
CA ARG A 51 15.46 -0.50 -0.22
C ARG A 51 15.87 0.90 0.26
N SER A 52 15.67 1.93 -0.56
CA SER A 52 15.90 3.32 -0.18
C SER A 52 14.76 3.92 0.68
N GLY A 53 13.66 3.20 0.85
CA GLY A 53 12.45 3.66 1.54
C GLY A 53 11.50 4.47 0.66
N ALA A 54 11.74 4.54 -0.66
CA ALA A 54 10.78 5.16 -1.58
C ALA A 54 9.52 4.30 -1.72
N GLU A 55 8.37 4.97 -1.68
CA GLU A 55 7.05 4.35 -1.85
C GLU A 55 6.84 3.89 -3.29
N CYS A 56 6.33 2.67 -3.45
CA CYS A 56 5.96 2.11 -4.73
C CYS A 56 4.64 2.71 -5.24
N ILE A 57 4.49 2.82 -6.56
CA ILE A 57 3.21 3.13 -7.20
C ILE A 57 2.47 1.85 -7.62
N PRO A 58 1.14 1.90 -7.82
CA PRO A 58 0.39 0.76 -8.33
C PRO A 58 0.91 0.27 -9.69
N TRP A 59 0.91 -1.04 -9.92
CA TRP A 59 1.32 -1.60 -11.22
C TRP A 59 0.36 -1.22 -12.35
N SER A 60 -0.91 -0.99 -12.01
CA SER A 60 -1.95 -0.45 -12.90
C SER A 60 -1.61 0.95 -13.43
N ASP A 61 -0.92 1.75 -12.62
CA ASP A 61 -0.44 3.07 -13.00
C ASP A 61 0.93 3.02 -13.71
N ALA A 62 1.61 1.88 -13.64
CA ALA A 62 2.93 1.68 -14.21
C ALA A 62 2.87 1.05 -15.61
N GLN A 63 2.79 1.89 -16.64
CA GLN A 63 2.97 1.49 -18.05
C GLN A 63 2.15 0.24 -18.46
N PHE A 64 2.71 -0.66 -19.27
CA PHE A 64 2.07 -1.85 -19.82
C PHE A 64 2.56 -3.15 -19.14
N TRP A 65 3.05 -3.07 -17.90
CA TRP A 65 3.63 -4.22 -17.20
C TRP A 65 2.62 -5.36 -17.01
N GLU A 66 1.37 -5.06 -16.64
CA GLU A 66 0.31 -6.06 -16.51
C GLU A 66 0.03 -6.81 -17.81
N VAL A 67 -0.02 -6.09 -18.93
CA VAL A 67 -0.26 -6.68 -20.26
C VAL A 67 0.91 -7.57 -20.67
N ARG A 68 2.14 -7.16 -20.33
CA ARG A 68 3.34 -7.91 -20.67
C ARG A 68 3.54 -9.15 -19.78
N TYR A 69 3.09 -9.10 -18.53
CA TYR A 69 3.27 -10.15 -17.53
C TYR A 69 1.95 -10.47 -16.78
N PRO A 70 0.92 -11.00 -17.47
CA PRO A 70 -0.43 -11.13 -16.93
C PRO A 70 -0.55 -12.06 -15.71
N ASN A 71 0.42 -12.95 -15.50
CA ASN A 71 0.41 -13.93 -14.39
C ASN A 71 1.45 -13.61 -13.29
N ALA A 72 2.07 -12.43 -13.34
CA ALA A 72 3.11 -12.06 -12.38
C ALA A 72 2.57 -11.48 -11.06
N GLY A 73 1.25 -11.46 -10.87
CA GLY A 73 0.62 -10.88 -9.68
C GLY A 73 0.79 -9.36 -9.64
N LEU A 74 0.61 -8.73 -10.81
CA LEU A 74 0.55 -7.28 -10.99
C LEU A 74 -0.92 -6.86 -11.02
N GLY A 75 -1.22 -5.61 -10.61
CA GLY A 75 -2.58 -5.09 -10.59
C GLY A 75 -2.68 -3.75 -9.87
N ASP A 76 -3.88 -3.47 -9.37
CA ASP A 76 -4.22 -2.26 -8.61
C ASP A 76 -3.70 -2.32 -7.15
N HIS A 77 -2.39 -2.51 -7.03
CA HIS A 77 -1.64 -2.50 -5.78
C HIS A 77 -0.19 -2.11 -6.06
N ASN A 78 0.52 -1.63 -5.05
CA ASN A 78 1.90 -1.18 -5.17
C ASN A 78 2.93 -2.16 -4.59
N TYR A 79 2.55 -3.42 -4.35
CA TYR A 79 3.48 -4.41 -3.80
C TYR A 79 4.63 -4.77 -4.74
N CYS A 80 5.83 -4.92 -4.22
CA CYS A 80 7.02 -5.32 -4.96
C CYS A 80 6.83 -6.71 -5.59
N ARG A 81 7.31 -6.88 -6.82
CA ARG A 81 7.21 -8.11 -7.63
C ARG A 81 8.48 -8.24 -8.47
N ASN A 82 8.69 -9.41 -9.08
CA ASN A 82 9.74 -9.58 -10.09
C ASN A 82 9.17 -10.25 -11.35
N PRO A 83 8.42 -9.50 -12.18
CA PRO A 83 7.74 -10.06 -13.34
C PRO A 83 8.70 -10.54 -14.44
N ASP A 84 9.87 -9.90 -14.57
CA ASP A 84 10.83 -10.13 -15.65
C ASP A 84 12.01 -11.02 -15.26
N GLY A 85 12.12 -11.40 -13.98
CA GLY A 85 13.21 -12.23 -13.48
C GLY A 85 14.53 -11.46 -13.37
N THR A 86 14.47 -10.14 -13.18
CA THR A 86 15.64 -9.29 -12.97
C THR A 86 16.47 -9.82 -11.78
N PRO A 87 17.80 -9.97 -11.94
CA PRO A 87 18.67 -10.32 -10.84
C PRO A 87 18.61 -9.29 -9.72
N GLY A 88 18.69 -9.73 -8.46
CA GLY A 88 18.63 -8.85 -7.29
C GLY A 88 17.33 -8.94 -6.48
N GLY A 89 16.31 -9.61 -7.03
CA GLY A 89 15.09 -9.97 -6.33
C GLY A 89 13.87 -9.17 -6.78
N ILE A 90 12.94 -8.98 -5.85
CA ILE A 90 11.72 -8.18 -6.06
C ILE A 90 12.04 -6.70 -6.18
N TRP A 91 11.22 -5.99 -6.93
CA TRP A 91 11.35 -4.57 -7.19
C TRP A 91 9.97 -3.95 -7.41
N CYS A 92 9.90 -2.63 -7.45
CA CYS A 92 8.69 -1.92 -7.83
C CYS A 92 9.02 -0.65 -8.61
N ILE A 93 7.98 -0.03 -9.17
CA ILE A 93 8.08 1.29 -9.77
C ILE A 93 7.83 2.35 -8.69
N THR A 94 8.63 3.40 -8.68
CA THR A 94 8.48 4.55 -7.79
C THR A 94 7.90 5.75 -8.52
N VAL A 95 7.55 6.79 -7.76
CA VAL A 95 7.12 8.07 -8.32
C VAL A 95 8.18 8.59 -9.31
N GLY A 96 7.74 9.04 -10.48
CA GLY A 96 8.64 9.42 -11.58
C GLY A 96 9.02 8.27 -12.51
N PHE A 97 8.36 7.11 -12.39
CA PHE A 97 8.50 5.95 -13.28
C PHE A 97 9.91 5.33 -13.32
N ASN A 98 10.66 5.50 -12.23
CA ASN A 98 11.91 4.74 -12.01
C ASN A 98 11.57 3.41 -11.34
N TRP A 99 12.51 2.47 -11.37
CA TRP A 99 12.38 1.20 -10.64
C TRP A 99 13.51 1.07 -9.62
N GLU A 100 13.23 0.38 -8.52
CA GLU A 100 14.22 0.08 -7.49
C GLU A 100 13.91 -1.27 -6.83
N LEU A 101 14.97 -1.94 -6.38
CA LEU A 101 14.87 -3.19 -5.63
C LEU A 101 14.17 -3.00 -4.28
N CYS A 102 13.46 -4.03 -3.84
CA CYS A 102 12.88 -4.12 -2.50
C CYS A 102 13.47 -5.31 -1.73
N ASP A 103 13.24 -5.33 -0.43
CA ASP A 103 13.44 -6.51 0.41
C ASP A 103 12.09 -6.93 1.00
N PRO A 104 11.81 -8.23 1.20
CA PRO A 104 10.58 -8.62 1.88
C PRO A 104 10.45 -7.98 3.26
N VAL A 105 9.23 -7.69 3.68
CA VAL A 105 8.99 -7.20 5.04
C VAL A 105 9.38 -8.32 5.99
N THR A 106 10.37 -8.07 6.84
CA THR A 106 10.56 -8.94 7.99
C THR A 106 9.53 -8.52 9.02
N THR A 107 8.45 -9.29 9.18
CA THR A 107 7.56 -9.13 10.33
C THR A 107 8.36 -9.50 11.57
N THR A 108 9.12 -8.54 12.11
CA THR A 108 9.48 -8.61 13.52
C THR A 108 8.15 -8.42 14.22
N THR A 109 7.58 -9.50 14.74
CA THR A 109 6.42 -9.41 15.63
C THR A 109 6.85 -8.54 16.82
N THR A 110 6.68 -7.23 16.69
CA THR A 110 6.59 -6.34 17.83
C THR A 110 5.27 -6.70 18.47
N THR A 111 5.30 -7.78 19.26
CA THR A 111 4.38 -7.93 20.36
C THR A 111 4.55 -6.64 21.14
N THR A 112 3.59 -5.73 20.96
CA THR A 112 3.35 -4.62 21.87
C THR A 112 3.07 -5.24 23.23
N THR A 113 4.13 -5.61 23.95
CA THR A 113 4.09 -5.83 25.38
C THR A 113 3.89 -4.45 25.96
N THR A 114 2.62 -4.05 26.04
CA THR A 114 2.14 -3.00 26.91
C THR A 114 2.72 -3.28 28.29
N SER A 115 3.84 -2.62 28.62
CA SER A 115 4.31 -2.53 29.99
C SER A 115 3.33 -1.64 30.71
N THR A 116 2.32 -2.26 31.30
CA THR A 116 1.50 -1.66 32.35
C THR A 116 2.45 -1.36 33.51
N ALA A 117 2.83 -0.10 33.63
CA ALA A 117 3.43 0.43 34.84
C ALA A 117 2.32 0.63 35.89
N THR A 118 2.46 0.01 37.06
CA THR A 118 1.84 0.45 38.31
C THR A 118 2.79 0.11 39.45
#